data_AF-A0A955E5S0-F1
#
_entry.id   AF-A0A955E5S0-F1
#
_cell.length_a   1.000
_cell.length_b   1.000
_cell.length_c   1.000
_cell.angle_alpha   90.00
_cell.angle_beta   90.00
_cell.angle_gamma   90.00
#
_symmetry.space_group_name_H-M   'P 1'
#
loop_
_entity.id
_entity.type
_entity.pdbx_description
1 polymer ?
#
loop_
_entity_poly.entity_id
_entity_poly.type
_entity_poly.pdbx_seq_one_letter_code
_entity_poly.pdbx_strand_id
1 'polypeptide(L)'
;MLTLAITPFDLTTRSRSAALSLLLADTVAALSPADLGESDSAGESEIHAVSLTEFAHAWSWTRGLWHEGVLGDAMGATIAEYARRARERIGAGPRIAFSRRSDSAQITSPPVLDAARLIRSLASQSDPSVRLAVEAATMRACADHHIAFVRDAGDALLDRLIERSTQPMARLTLPIPDALDDDVIIDLRRLLEAPLAPLRTALEEVIAACYAGALPEPVREVCARRVAPLADALVREAVSIETALSDTSMRAVSLRIGIAPSDIALRAAEAALRGRQEQRPAALAADAHPAVVLSVKALAWDAASI
;
A
#
# COMPACT_ATOMS: atom_id res chain seq x y z
N MET A 1 -13.47 -13.45 0.63
CA MET A 1 -12.00 -13.62 0.54
C MET A 1 -11.42 -12.22 0.53
N LEU A 2 -10.71 -11.84 1.59
CA LEU A 2 -10.18 -10.49 1.73
C LEU A 2 -8.95 -10.31 0.84
N THR A 3 -9.08 -9.52 -0.22
CA THR A 3 -7.95 -9.05 -1.03
C THR A 3 -7.57 -7.63 -0.63
N LEU A 4 -6.30 -7.39 -0.40
CA LEU A 4 -5.72 -6.08 -0.12
C LEU A 4 -4.67 -5.75 -1.17
N ALA A 5 -4.47 -4.48 -1.50
CA ALA A 5 -3.41 -4.06 -2.41
C ALA A 5 -2.37 -3.20 -1.70
N ILE A 6 -1.10 -3.42 -2.01
CA ILE A 6 0.03 -2.60 -1.54
C ILE A 6 0.87 -2.15 -2.72
N THR A 7 1.71 -1.15 -2.51
CA THR A 7 2.68 -0.77 -3.53
C THR A 7 3.91 -1.69 -3.48
N PRO A 8 4.64 -1.84 -4.59
CA PRO A 8 5.96 -2.47 -4.59
C PRO A 8 6.93 -1.84 -3.59
N PHE A 9 6.80 -0.54 -3.30
CA PHE A 9 7.65 0.16 -2.33
C PHE A 9 7.44 -0.36 -0.90
N ASP A 10 6.23 -0.76 -0.55
CA ASP A 10 5.91 -1.34 0.76
C ASP A 10 6.64 -2.67 0.98
N LEU A 11 6.69 -3.52 -0.04
CA LEU A 11 7.44 -4.78 -0.01
C LEU A 11 8.96 -4.54 0.06
N THR A 12 9.49 -3.62 -0.76
CA THR A 12 10.93 -3.30 -0.75
C THR A 12 11.38 -2.78 0.61
N THR A 13 10.58 -1.92 1.23
CA THR A 13 10.91 -1.30 2.52
C THR A 13 10.49 -2.12 3.73
N ARG A 14 9.84 -3.27 3.51
CA ARG A 14 9.27 -4.11 4.57
C ARG A 14 8.42 -3.26 5.54
N SER A 15 7.55 -2.43 4.97
CA SER A 15 6.79 -1.43 5.70
C SER A 15 5.71 -2.04 6.60
N ARG A 16 5.11 -1.23 7.49
CA ARG A 16 4.02 -1.69 8.36
C ARG A 16 2.75 -2.01 7.56
N SER A 17 2.51 -1.29 6.45
CA SER A 17 1.48 -1.65 5.47
C SER A 17 1.72 -3.01 4.83
N ALA A 18 2.97 -3.36 4.48
CA ALA A 18 3.30 -4.69 4.00
C ALA A 18 3.06 -5.75 5.10
N ALA A 19 3.56 -5.50 6.31
CA ALA A 19 3.39 -6.41 7.45
C ALA A 19 1.93 -6.72 7.76
N LEU A 20 1.11 -5.67 7.84
CA LEU A 20 -0.31 -5.80 8.09
C LEU A 20 -0.99 -6.57 6.96
N SER A 21 -0.72 -6.20 5.70
CA SER A 21 -1.41 -6.80 4.56
C SER A 21 -1.09 -8.29 4.42
N LEU A 22 0.20 -8.65 4.56
CA LEU A 22 0.69 -10.02 4.45
C LEU A 22 0.20 -10.91 5.58
N LEU A 23 0.02 -10.37 6.80
CA LEU A 23 -0.60 -11.13 7.89
C LEU A 23 -2.12 -11.26 7.70
N LEU A 24 -2.78 -10.16 7.33
CA LEU A 24 -4.23 -10.01 7.43
C LEU A 24 -4.98 -10.52 6.22
N ALA A 25 -4.55 -10.27 4.99
CA ALA A 25 -5.33 -10.57 3.79
C ALA A 25 -5.35 -12.07 3.48
N ASP A 26 -6.35 -12.57 2.76
CA ASP A 26 -6.24 -13.90 2.13
C ASP A 26 -5.23 -13.83 0.96
N THR A 27 -5.29 -12.75 0.18
CA THR A 27 -4.36 -12.46 -0.91
C THR A 27 -3.99 -10.99 -0.92
N VAL A 28 -2.73 -10.70 -1.19
CA VAL A 28 -2.18 -9.35 -1.34
C VAL A 28 -1.84 -9.12 -2.81
N ALA A 29 -2.58 -8.22 -3.45
CA ALA A 29 -2.29 -7.75 -4.79
C ALA A 29 -1.10 -6.77 -4.76
N ALA A 30 -0.06 -7.10 -5.51
CA ALA A 30 1.11 -6.24 -5.69
C ALA A 30 1.55 -6.30 -7.15
N LEU A 31 2.14 -5.21 -7.63
CA LEU A 31 2.75 -5.19 -8.97
C LEU A 31 3.95 -6.15 -8.98
N SER A 32 3.93 -7.18 -9.82
CA SER A 32 5.06 -8.08 -9.98
C SER A 32 6.15 -7.39 -10.80
N PRO A 33 7.44 -7.68 -10.54
CA PRO A 33 8.52 -7.24 -11.42
C PRO A 33 8.39 -7.75 -12.85
N ALA A 34 7.79 -8.92 -13.06
CA ALA A 34 7.58 -9.47 -14.40
C ALA A 34 6.68 -8.54 -15.24
N ASP A 35 5.65 -7.96 -14.62
CA ASP A 35 4.68 -7.05 -15.27
C ASP A 35 5.30 -5.72 -15.70
N LEU A 36 6.49 -5.40 -15.17
CA LEU A 36 7.27 -4.23 -15.56
C LEU A 36 8.15 -4.49 -16.80
N GLY A 37 8.34 -5.76 -17.18
CA GLY A 37 9.36 -6.21 -18.14
C GLY A 37 8.87 -6.65 -19.52
N GLU A 38 7.57 -6.82 -19.74
CA GLU A 38 7.03 -7.21 -21.06
C GLU A 38 6.91 -6.01 -22.01
N SER A 39 8.05 -5.56 -22.52
CA SER A 39 8.11 -4.80 -23.78
C SER A 39 8.74 -5.71 -24.84
N ASP A 40 7.94 -6.16 -25.81
CA ASP A 40 8.28 -7.03 -26.95
C ASP A 40 9.38 -6.49 -27.91
N SER A 41 10.12 -5.47 -27.51
CA SER A 41 11.22 -4.89 -28.27
C SER A 41 12.50 -5.69 -28.07
N ALA A 42 12.80 -6.59 -29.01
CA ALA A 42 13.94 -7.51 -29.08
C ALA A 42 15.36 -6.87 -29.12
N GLY A 43 15.56 -5.64 -28.61
CA GLY A 43 16.81 -4.90 -28.70
C GLY A 43 17.46 -4.45 -27.38
N GLU A 44 16.85 -4.70 -26.22
CA GLU A 44 17.25 -4.05 -24.94
C GLU A 44 17.66 -5.02 -23.81
N SER A 45 18.11 -6.22 -24.17
CA SER A 45 18.13 -7.38 -23.25
C SER A 45 19.13 -7.32 -22.07
N GLU A 46 20.23 -6.57 -22.12
CA GLU A 46 21.25 -6.64 -21.05
C GLU A 46 20.97 -5.69 -19.87
N ILE A 47 20.45 -4.48 -20.12
CA ILE A 47 20.19 -3.50 -19.04
C ILE A 47 18.90 -3.88 -18.28
N HIS A 48 17.91 -4.46 -18.95
CA HIS A 48 16.69 -4.99 -18.31
C HIS A 48 16.98 -6.24 -17.46
N ALA A 49 17.89 -7.11 -17.89
CA ALA A 49 18.25 -8.31 -17.14
C ALA A 49 18.96 -7.99 -15.80
N VAL A 50 19.89 -7.03 -15.78
CA VAL A 50 20.55 -6.58 -14.55
C VAL A 50 19.54 -5.95 -13.57
N SER A 51 18.59 -5.18 -14.09
CA SER A 51 17.58 -4.49 -13.29
C SER A 51 16.52 -5.43 -12.69
N LEU A 52 16.09 -6.47 -13.42
CA LEU A 52 15.19 -7.50 -12.91
C LEU A 52 15.88 -8.39 -11.87
N THR A 53 17.19 -8.62 -12.02
CA THR A 53 17.98 -9.41 -11.07
C THR A 53 18.12 -8.70 -9.72
N GLU A 54 18.41 -7.39 -9.72
CA GLU A 54 18.45 -6.58 -8.49
C GLU A 54 17.10 -6.53 -7.79
N PHE A 55 16.01 -6.43 -8.55
CA PHE A 55 14.65 -6.46 -8.02
C PHE A 55 14.30 -7.84 -7.45
N ALA A 56 14.56 -8.91 -8.21
CA ALA A 56 14.37 -10.29 -7.75
C ALA A 56 15.21 -10.59 -6.51
N HIS A 57 16.37 -9.95 -6.35
CA HIS A 57 17.17 -10.04 -5.15
C HIS A 57 16.55 -9.28 -3.97
N ALA A 58 16.11 -8.03 -4.16
CA ALA A 58 15.45 -7.24 -3.11
C ALA A 58 14.16 -7.88 -2.61
N TRP A 59 13.46 -8.60 -3.48
CA TRP A 59 12.20 -9.29 -3.18
C TRP A 59 12.35 -10.80 -3.05
N SER A 60 13.58 -11.30 -3.00
CA SER A 60 13.85 -12.73 -2.89
C SER A 60 13.16 -13.35 -1.66
N TRP A 61 13.06 -12.58 -0.58
CA TRP A 61 12.34 -12.93 0.66
C TRP A 61 10.84 -13.10 0.48
N THR A 62 10.25 -12.70 -0.65
CA THR A 62 8.80 -12.86 -0.91
C THR A 62 8.48 -14.15 -1.67
N ARG A 63 9.50 -14.94 -2.05
CA ARG A 63 9.31 -16.10 -2.92
C ARG A 63 8.35 -17.13 -2.31
N GLY A 64 8.47 -17.43 -1.02
CA GLY A 64 7.54 -18.33 -0.33
C GLY A 64 6.11 -17.79 -0.35
N LEU A 65 5.94 -16.47 -0.22
CA LEU A 65 4.62 -15.81 -0.21
C LEU A 65 3.90 -15.89 -1.57
N TRP A 66 4.65 -15.81 -2.68
CA TRP A 66 4.09 -16.04 -4.02
C TRP A 66 3.71 -17.51 -4.22
N HIS A 67 4.55 -18.44 -3.76
CA HIS A 67 4.29 -19.88 -3.87
C HIS A 67 3.04 -20.30 -3.09
N GLU A 68 2.87 -19.77 -1.86
CA GLU A 68 1.70 -20.05 -1.01
C GLU A 68 0.44 -19.24 -1.43
N GLY A 69 0.53 -18.42 -2.48
CA GLY A 69 -0.60 -17.60 -2.97
C GLY A 69 -0.99 -16.44 -2.04
N VAL A 70 -0.15 -16.10 -1.06
CA VAL A 70 -0.34 -14.92 -0.21
C VAL A 70 -0.14 -13.64 -1.03
N LEU A 71 0.84 -13.62 -1.92
CA LEU A 71 1.00 -12.58 -2.94
C LEU A 71 0.38 -13.06 -4.26
N GLY A 72 -0.34 -12.17 -4.95
CA GLY A 72 -1.01 -12.48 -6.20
C GLY A 72 -0.95 -11.36 -7.23
N ASP A 73 -1.00 -11.74 -8.51
CA ASP A 73 -1.00 -10.83 -9.66
C ASP A 73 -2.42 -10.54 -10.18
N ALA A 74 -3.38 -10.35 -9.28
CA ALA A 74 -4.75 -10.09 -9.71
C ALA A 74 -4.91 -8.73 -10.43
N MET A 75 -3.91 -7.84 -10.32
CA MET A 75 -4.01 -6.44 -10.74
C MET A 75 -2.74 -5.89 -11.42
N GLY A 76 -1.68 -6.68 -11.61
CA GLY A 76 -0.39 -6.16 -12.08
C GLY A 76 -0.48 -5.44 -13.42
N ALA A 77 -1.12 -6.06 -14.42
CA ALA A 77 -1.35 -5.45 -15.73
C ALA A 77 -2.13 -4.12 -15.65
N THR A 78 -3.22 -4.08 -14.87
CA THR A 78 -4.03 -2.87 -14.67
C THR A 78 -3.23 -1.76 -13.98
N ILE A 79 -2.45 -2.11 -12.94
CA ILE A 79 -1.59 -1.17 -12.23
C ILE A 79 -0.50 -0.62 -13.15
N ALA A 80 0.14 -1.47 -13.97
CA ALA A 80 1.16 -1.06 -14.92
C ALA A 80 0.60 -0.08 -15.97
N GLU A 81 -0.61 -0.34 -16.49
CA GLU A 81 -1.30 0.57 -17.40
C GLU A 81 -1.59 1.92 -16.75
N TYR A 82 -2.18 1.93 -15.56
CA TYR A 82 -2.48 3.17 -14.85
C TYR A 82 -1.23 3.94 -14.43
N ALA A 83 -0.13 3.26 -14.13
CA ALA A 83 1.15 3.89 -13.80
C ALA A 83 1.71 4.67 -14.99
N ARG A 84 1.61 4.12 -16.21
CA ARG A 84 1.99 4.82 -17.45
C ARG A 84 1.17 6.10 -17.63
N ARG A 85 -0.16 6.01 -17.52
CA ARG A 85 -1.06 7.18 -17.64
C ARG A 85 -0.78 8.24 -16.56
N ALA A 86 -0.54 7.82 -15.32
CA ALA A 86 -0.20 8.73 -14.21
C ALA A 86 1.13 9.44 -14.47
N ARG A 87 2.13 8.73 -15.02
CA ARG A 87 3.44 9.30 -15.38
C ARG A 87 3.34 10.31 -16.51
N GLU A 88 2.56 10.02 -17.56
CA GLU A 88 2.28 10.98 -18.64
C GLU A 88 1.69 12.27 -18.08
N ARG A 89 0.70 12.16 -17.19
CA ARG A 89 0.08 13.31 -16.51
C ARG A 89 1.09 14.09 -15.66
N ILE A 90 1.94 13.40 -14.89
CA ILE A 90 3.00 14.02 -14.10
C ILE A 90 4.00 14.76 -15.00
N GLY A 91 4.38 14.15 -16.14
CA GLY A 91 5.31 14.73 -17.11
C GLY A 91 4.75 15.94 -17.87
N ALA A 92 3.44 15.96 -18.13
CA ALA A 92 2.74 17.08 -18.78
C ALA A 92 2.46 18.26 -17.83
N GLY A 93 2.47 18.04 -16.51
CA GLY A 93 2.26 19.08 -15.50
C GLY A 93 3.44 20.03 -15.30
N PRO A 94 3.26 21.17 -14.60
CA PRO A 94 4.38 21.99 -14.15
C PRO A 94 5.32 21.10 -13.35
N ARG A 95 6.58 20.98 -13.81
CA ARG A 95 7.61 20.06 -13.28
C ARG A 95 7.42 19.88 -11.78
N ILE A 96 7.01 18.67 -11.38
CA ILE A 96 6.92 18.28 -9.98
C ILE A 96 8.34 18.37 -9.40
N ALA A 97 8.69 19.56 -8.92
CA ALA A 97 9.97 19.86 -8.32
C ALA A 97 9.97 19.34 -6.87
N PHE A 98 9.79 18.04 -6.69
CA PHE A 98 10.27 17.39 -5.48
C PHE A 98 11.79 17.39 -5.55
N SER A 99 12.40 18.47 -5.05
CA SER A 99 13.80 18.56 -4.61
C SER A 99 14.80 17.69 -5.38
N ARG A 100 15.15 18.09 -6.61
CA ARG A 100 16.52 17.94 -7.12
C ARG A 100 17.44 18.83 -6.26
N ARG A 101 17.83 18.33 -5.10
CA ARG A 101 19.07 18.73 -4.41
C ARG A 101 20.00 17.52 -4.38
N SER A 102 20.36 17.07 -5.57
CA SER A 102 21.62 16.42 -5.90
C SER A 102 21.69 16.28 -7.42
N ASP A 103 22.50 17.16 -8.01
CA ASP A 103 23.27 17.03 -9.24
C ASP A 103 22.62 16.59 -10.57
N SER A 104 22.63 17.57 -11.48
CA SER A 104 23.08 17.53 -12.87
C SER A 104 22.75 16.31 -13.75
N ALA A 105 21.88 16.54 -14.74
CA ALA A 105 22.27 16.55 -16.17
C ALA A 105 21.00 16.62 -17.04
N GLN A 106 21.05 17.48 -18.05
CA GLN A 106 20.09 17.48 -19.15
C GLN A 106 20.23 16.16 -19.90
N ILE A 107 19.17 15.35 -19.98
CA ILE A 107 19.12 14.23 -20.91
C ILE A 107 17.72 14.16 -21.52
N THR A 108 17.62 14.63 -22.76
CA THR A 108 16.61 14.25 -23.76
C THR A 108 16.86 12.80 -24.16
N SER A 109 15.97 11.87 -23.79
CA SER A 109 16.08 10.45 -24.20
C SER A 109 14.71 9.75 -24.18
N PRO A 110 14.53 8.64 -24.93
CA PRO A 110 13.25 8.12 -25.40
C PRO A 110 12.45 7.35 -24.33
N PRO A 111 11.17 6.97 -24.60
CA PRO A 111 10.21 6.44 -23.61
C PRO A 111 10.56 5.07 -22.97
N VAL A 112 11.63 4.39 -23.40
CA VAL A 112 11.97 3.02 -22.93
C VAL A 112 12.89 3.01 -21.69
N LEU A 113 13.31 4.18 -21.20
CA LEU A 113 14.06 4.35 -19.94
C LEU A 113 13.20 4.26 -18.67
N ASP A 114 11.93 3.85 -18.78
CA ASP A 114 10.93 4.06 -17.74
C ASP A 114 10.88 2.97 -16.66
N ALA A 115 11.02 1.68 -17.00
CA ALA A 115 11.03 0.58 -16.04
C ALA A 115 12.35 0.50 -15.26
N ALA A 116 13.49 0.61 -15.93
CA ALA A 116 14.80 0.60 -15.27
C ALA A 116 15.05 1.83 -14.37
N ARG A 117 14.43 2.99 -14.66
CA ARG A 117 14.38 4.13 -13.72
C ARG A 117 13.41 3.89 -12.57
N LEU A 118 12.24 3.30 -12.85
CA LEU A 118 11.28 2.93 -11.82
C LEU A 118 11.97 2.03 -10.78
N ILE A 119 12.71 1.02 -11.26
CA ILE A 119 13.45 0.03 -10.46
C ILE A 119 14.63 0.66 -9.72
N ARG A 120 15.48 1.46 -10.40
CA ARG A 120 16.55 2.20 -9.69
C ARG A 120 15.99 3.18 -8.67
N SER A 121 14.86 3.84 -8.94
CA SER A 121 14.18 4.70 -7.97
C SER A 121 13.57 3.91 -6.80
N LEU A 122 12.96 2.75 -7.08
CA LEU A 122 12.45 1.80 -6.09
C LEU A 122 13.57 1.34 -5.14
N ALA A 123 14.76 1.09 -5.69
CA ALA A 123 15.96 0.71 -4.94
C ALA A 123 16.67 1.89 -4.25
N SER A 124 16.62 3.11 -4.81
CA SER A 124 17.39 4.27 -4.33
C SER A 124 16.58 5.36 -3.61
N GLN A 125 15.31 5.13 -3.31
CA GLN A 125 14.39 6.12 -2.69
C GLN A 125 14.31 7.48 -3.43
N SER A 126 14.86 7.62 -4.64
CA SER A 126 15.30 8.92 -5.15
C SER A 126 14.39 9.58 -6.20
N ASP A 127 13.43 8.85 -6.83
CA ASP A 127 12.44 9.47 -7.72
C ASP A 127 11.01 9.44 -7.11
N PRO A 128 10.60 10.53 -6.43
CA PRO A 128 9.26 10.65 -5.85
C PRO A 128 8.15 10.67 -6.92
N SER A 129 8.46 11.01 -8.18
CA SER A 129 7.46 11.00 -9.26
C SER A 129 7.04 9.58 -9.64
N VAL A 130 7.99 8.66 -9.60
CA VAL A 130 7.79 7.22 -9.82
C VAL A 130 6.92 6.62 -8.72
N ARG A 131 7.26 6.87 -7.45
CA ARG A 131 6.47 6.39 -6.30
C ARG A 131 5.03 6.90 -6.37
N LEU A 132 4.88 8.19 -6.66
CA LEU A 132 3.58 8.83 -6.80
C LEU A 132 2.74 8.22 -7.93
N ALA A 133 3.35 7.96 -9.08
CA ALA A 133 2.65 7.36 -10.23
C ALA A 133 2.12 5.97 -9.90
N VAL A 134 2.95 5.13 -9.27
CA VAL A 134 2.55 3.78 -8.84
C VAL A 134 1.47 3.83 -7.77
N GLU A 135 1.61 4.68 -6.76
CA GLU A 135 0.58 4.82 -5.71
C GLU A 135 -0.77 5.25 -6.30
N ALA A 136 -0.78 6.26 -7.18
CA ALA A 136 -2.00 6.70 -7.87
C ALA A 136 -2.59 5.59 -8.75
N ALA A 137 -1.74 4.82 -9.43
CA ALA A 137 -2.16 3.71 -10.27
C ALA A 137 -2.78 2.57 -9.46
N THR A 138 -2.14 2.18 -8.36
CA THR A 138 -2.65 1.17 -7.44
C THR A 138 -3.99 1.62 -6.85
N MET A 139 -4.11 2.87 -6.40
CA MET A 139 -5.38 3.40 -5.89
C MET A 139 -6.49 3.38 -6.95
N ARG A 140 -6.16 3.71 -8.20
CA ARG A 140 -7.13 3.65 -9.31
C ARG A 140 -7.57 2.22 -9.58
N ALA A 141 -6.63 1.29 -9.70
CA ALA A 141 -6.95 -0.12 -9.87
C ALA A 141 -7.80 -0.65 -8.70
N CYS A 142 -7.46 -0.27 -7.47
CA CYS A 142 -8.23 -0.65 -6.27
C CYS A 142 -9.69 -0.19 -6.35
N ALA A 143 -9.91 1.05 -6.79
CA ALA A 143 -11.25 1.59 -6.97
C ALA A 143 -12.05 0.80 -8.02
N ASP A 144 -11.42 0.48 -9.17
CA ASP A 144 -12.09 -0.23 -10.27
C ASP A 144 -12.38 -1.72 -9.93
N HIS A 145 -11.58 -2.32 -9.05
CA HIS A 145 -11.73 -3.72 -8.62
C HIS A 145 -12.40 -3.89 -7.24
N HIS A 146 -12.85 -2.80 -6.59
CA HIS A 146 -13.39 -2.79 -5.23
C HIS A 146 -12.49 -3.45 -4.18
N ILE A 147 -11.18 -3.28 -4.31
CA ILE A 147 -10.15 -3.78 -3.38
C ILE A 147 -9.66 -2.63 -2.51
N ALA A 148 -9.30 -2.88 -1.25
CA ALA A 148 -8.80 -1.82 -0.39
C ALA A 148 -7.28 -1.62 -0.59
N PHE A 149 -6.87 -0.36 -0.73
CA PHE A 149 -5.46 0.03 -0.84
C PHE A 149 -4.86 0.25 0.55
N VAL A 150 -3.77 -0.45 0.88
CA VAL A 150 -3.09 -0.34 2.18
C VAL A 150 -1.82 0.47 2.02
N ARG A 151 -1.62 1.42 2.93
CA ARG A 151 -0.45 2.30 2.92
C ARG A 151 -0.03 2.73 4.31
N ASP A 152 1.24 3.04 4.46
CA ASP A 152 1.72 3.70 5.66
C ASP A 152 1.22 5.15 5.74
N ALA A 153 0.77 5.53 6.93
CA ALA A 153 0.58 6.92 7.33
C ALA A 153 1.89 7.42 7.94
N GLY A 154 2.64 8.21 7.19
CA GLY A 154 3.85 8.88 7.64
C GLY A 154 3.63 10.35 8.00
N ASP A 155 4.70 10.99 8.47
CA ASP A 155 4.73 12.42 8.77
C ASP A 155 5.07 13.30 7.56
N ALA A 156 5.35 12.69 6.41
CA ALA A 156 5.65 13.42 5.19
C ALA A 156 4.46 14.31 4.78
N LEU A 157 4.76 15.47 4.17
CA LEU A 157 3.75 16.42 3.72
C LEU A 157 2.68 15.76 2.83
N LEU A 158 3.11 14.89 1.91
CA LEU A 158 2.21 14.16 1.01
C LEU A 158 1.22 13.28 1.79
N ASP A 159 1.72 12.53 2.78
CA ASP A 159 0.90 11.64 3.61
C ASP A 159 -0.14 12.42 4.42
N ARG A 160 0.26 13.57 4.98
CA ARG A 160 -0.65 14.48 5.69
C ARG A 160 -1.73 15.06 4.78
N LEU A 161 -1.39 15.40 3.54
CA LEU A 161 -2.34 15.93 2.56
C LEU A 161 -3.34 14.86 2.12
N ILE A 162 -2.88 13.63 1.93
CA ILE A 162 -3.74 12.48 1.63
C ILE A 162 -4.66 12.21 2.82
N GLU A 163 -4.12 12.12 4.05
CA GLU A 163 -4.92 11.87 5.26
C GLU A 163 -6.00 12.93 5.49
N ARG A 164 -5.71 14.22 5.25
CA ARG A 164 -6.68 15.32 5.35
C ARG A 164 -7.80 15.23 4.30
N SER A 165 -7.52 14.58 3.18
CA SER A 165 -8.45 14.44 2.06
C SER A 165 -9.19 13.10 2.07
N THR A 166 -8.83 12.22 2.99
CA THR A 166 -9.49 10.93 3.21
C THR A 166 -10.63 11.09 4.22
N GLN A 167 -11.85 10.78 3.81
CA GLN A 167 -13.01 10.72 4.69
C GLN A 167 -12.81 9.58 5.70
N PRO A 168 -12.72 9.85 7.02
CA PRO A 168 -12.55 8.82 8.02
C PRO A 168 -13.82 7.99 8.18
N MET A 169 -13.70 6.68 7.95
CA MET A 169 -14.77 5.72 8.18
C MET A 169 -14.64 5.13 9.57
N ALA A 170 -13.56 4.43 9.86
CA ALA A 170 -13.34 3.75 11.15
C ALA A 170 -11.87 3.66 11.53
N ARG A 171 -11.60 3.23 12.76
CA ARG A 171 -10.24 3.03 13.29
C ARG A 171 -10.21 1.78 14.16
N LEU A 172 -9.15 1.00 14.03
CA LEU A 172 -8.93 -0.27 14.72
C LEU A 172 -7.46 -0.36 15.16
N THR A 173 -7.19 -1.21 16.15
CA THR A 173 -5.83 -1.58 16.56
C THR A 173 -5.60 -3.03 16.15
N LEU A 174 -4.47 -3.31 15.49
CA LEU A 174 -4.12 -4.66 15.04
C LEU A 174 -2.66 -4.96 15.37
N PRO A 175 -2.32 -6.22 15.67
CA PRO A 175 -0.94 -6.64 15.80
C PRO A 175 -0.33 -6.90 14.41
N ILE A 176 0.94 -6.55 14.24
CA ILE A 176 1.74 -6.90 13.06
C ILE A 176 3.09 -7.47 13.51
N PRO A 177 3.72 -8.34 12.73
CA PRO A 177 5.07 -8.81 13.04
C PRO A 177 6.09 -7.70 12.79
N ASP A 178 7.15 -7.69 13.60
CA ASP A 178 8.29 -6.78 13.41
C ASP A 178 9.21 -7.20 12.28
N ALA A 179 9.39 -8.51 12.14
CA ALA A 179 10.19 -9.10 11.08
C ALA A 179 9.29 -9.51 9.92
N LEU A 180 9.64 -9.05 8.71
CA LEU A 180 9.05 -9.52 7.46
C LEU A 180 10.01 -10.46 6.77
N ASP A 181 9.79 -11.74 7.07
CA ASP A 181 10.41 -12.92 6.48
C ASP A 181 9.27 -13.85 6.04
N ASP A 182 9.41 -14.56 4.91
CA ASP A 182 8.29 -15.33 4.35
C ASP A 182 7.89 -16.49 5.25
N ASP A 183 8.84 -17.27 5.75
CA ASP A 183 8.57 -18.40 6.64
C ASP A 183 7.82 -17.94 7.90
N VAL A 184 8.28 -16.84 8.52
CA VAL A 184 7.65 -16.24 9.71
C VAL A 184 6.21 -15.81 9.41
N ILE A 185 5.97 -15.15 8.28
CA ILE A 185 4.62 -14.72 7.90
C ILE A 185 3.71 -15.92 7.65
N ILE A 186 4.20 -16.93 6.93
CA ILE A 186 3.42 -18.14 6.60
C ILE A 186 3.03 -18.87 7.89
N ASP A 187 3.97 -19.05 8.81
CA ASP A 187 3.71 -19.73 10.07
C ASP A 187 2.78 -18.92 10.97
N LEU A 188 2.96 -17.59 11.07
CA LEU A 188 2.04 -16.74 11.82
C LEU A 188 0.62 -16.79 11.26
N ARG A 189 0.46 -16.79 9.94
CA ARG A 189 -0.86 -16.93 9.31
C ARG A 189 -1.52 -18.26 9.68
N ARG A 190 -0.76 -19.35 9.68
CA ARG A 190 -1.27 -20.68 10.07
C ARG A 190 -1.68 -20.72 11.54
N LEU A 191 -0.85 -20.18 12.44
CA LEU A 191 -1.12 -20.14 13.87
C LEU A 191 -2.32 -19.24 14.21
N LEU A 192 -2.44 -18.11 13.51
CA LEU A 192 -3.49 -17.11 13.73
C LEU A 192 -4.70 -17.30 12.81
N GLU A 193 -4.83 -18.40 12.08
CA GLU A 193 -5.91 -18.55 11.09
C GLU A 193 -7.29 -18.50 11.75
N ALA A 194 -7.44 -19.15 12.91
CA ALA A 194 -8.70 -19.16 13.66
C ALA A 194 -9.19 -17.75 14.04
N PRO A 195 -8.37 -16.85 14.62
CA PRO A 195 -8.77 -15.46 14.84
C PRO A 195 -8.77 -14.58 13.58
N LEU A 196 -7.94 -14.86 12.57
CA LEU A 196 -7.86 -14.05 11.35
C LEU A 196 -9.08 -14.24 10.43
N ALA A 197 -9.54 -15.47 10.21
CA ALA A 197 -10.66 -15.77 9.30
C ALA A 197 -11.94 -14.94 9.57
N PRO A 198 -12.47 -14.87 10.82
CA PRO A 198 -13.65 -14.05 11.10
C PRO A 198 -13.35 -12.55 10.96
N LEU A 199 -12.13 -12.10 11.29
CA LEU A 199 -11.71 -10.72 11.13
C LEU A 199 -11.65 -10.31 9.65
N ARG A 200 -11.09 -11.17 8.78
CA ARG A 200 -11.05 -10.98 7.33
C ARG A 200 -12.45 -10.81 6.75
N THR A 201 -13.36 -11.69 7.13
CA THR A 201 -14.78 -11.62 6.71
C THR A 201 -15.43 -10.30 7.14
N ALA A 202 -15.22 -9.89 8.39
CA ALA A 202 -15.81 -8.65 8.91
C ALA A 202 -15.22 -7.40 8.23
N LEU A 203 -13.93 -7.41 7.87
CA LEU A 203 -13.29 -6.33 7.14
C LEU A 203 -13.74 -6.26 5.68
N GLU A 204 -13.91 -7.41 5.02
CA GLU A 204 -14.45 -7.50 3.66
C GLU A 204 -15.85 -6.87 3.57
N GLU A 205 -16.72 -7.16 4.54
CA GLU A 205 -18.03 -6.52 4.61
C GLU A 205 -17.96 -4.99 4.80
N VAL A 206 -17.04 -4.51 5.64
CA VAL A 206 -16.82 -3.06 5.84
C VAL A 206 -16.32 -2.40 4.57
N ILE A 207 -15.37 -3.03 3.86
CA ILE A 207 -14.84 -2.54 2.58
C ILE A 207 -15.94 -2.51 1.53
N ALA A 208 -16.73 -3.58 1.41
CA ALA A 208 -17.86 -3.65 0.49
C ALA A 208 -18.91 -2.57 0.79
N ALA A 209 -19.22 -2.34 2.07
CA ALA A 209 -20.14 -1.27 2.48
C ALA A 209 -19.60 0.12 2.09
N CYS A 210 -18.29 0.36 2.23
CA CYS A 210 -17.68 1.63 1.83
C CYS A 210 -17.77 1.85 0.31
N TYR A 211 -17.51 0.82 -0.50
CA TYR A 211 -17.68 0.89 -1.96
C TYR A 211 -19.15 1.04 -2.38
N ALA A 212 -20.09 0.50 -1.61
CA ALA A 212 -21.53 0.70 -1.80
C ALA A 212 -22.02 2.11 -1.39
N GLY A 213 -21.13 3.00 -0.95
CA GLY A 213 -21.47 4.37 -0.57
C GLY A 213 -22.06 4.51 0.83
N ALA A 214 -21.78 3.56 1.74
CA ALA A 214 -22.22 3.68 3.12
C ALA A 214 -21.68 4.95 3.79
N LEU A 215 -22.51 5.57 4.63
CA LEU A 215 -22.12 6.73 5.42
C LEU A 215 -21.15 6.32 6.56
N PRO A 216 -20.35 7.25 7.09
CA PRO A 216 -19.39 6.94 8.15
C PRO A 216 -20.00 6.33 9.41
N GLU A 217 -21.14 6.83 9.90
CA GLU A 217 -21.72 6.37 11.18
C GLU A 217 -22.14 4.88 11.15
N PRO A 218 -22.89 4.39 10.14
CA PRO A 218 -23.16 2.95 10.01
C PRO A 218 -21.90 2.09 9.97
N VAL A 219 -20.86 2.53 9.24
CA VAL A 219 -19.60 1.80 9.15
C VAL A 219 -18.89 1.74 10.51
N ARG A 220 -18.89 2.85 11.27
CA ARG A 220 -18.35 2.88 12.64
C ARG A 220 -19.09 1.92 13.57
N GLU A 221 -20.41 1.87 13.48
CA GLU A 221 -21.21 0.98 14.31
C GLU A 221 -20.89 -0.50 14.01
N VAL A 222 -20.79 -0.87 12.73
CA VAL A 222 -20.38 -2.22 12.32
C VAL A 222 -18.97 -2.53 12.81
N CYS A 223 -18.02 -1.60 12.64
CA CYS A 223 -16.66 -1.76 13.15
C CYS A 223 -16.64 -1.95 14.66
N ALA A 224 -17.35 -1.13 15.43
CA ALA A 224 -17.37 -1.20 16.89
C ALA A 224 -18.02 -2.49 17.40
N ARG A 225 -19.12 -2.93 16.77
CA ARG A 225 -19.87 -4.12 17.21
C ARG A 225 -19.21 -5.43 16.80
N ARG A 226 -18.57 -5.47 15.64
CA ARG A 226 -18.12 -6.73 15.02
C ARG A 226 -16.63 -6.81 14.78
N VAL A 227 -16.00 -5.76 14.25
CA VAL A 227 -14.57 -5.79 13.88
C VAL A 227 -13.66 -5.58 15.09
N ALA A 228 -13.97 -4.61 15.95
CA ALA A 228 -13.14 -4.28 17.11
C ALA A 228 -13.00 -5.45 18.11
N PRO A 229 -14.06 -6.20 18.48
CA PRO A 229 -13.91 -7.34 19.38
C PRO A 229 -13.02 -8.46 18.80
N LEU A 230 -13.06 -8.66 17.48
CA LEU A 230 -12.22 -9.64 16.78
C LEU A 230 -10.76 -9.16 16.72
N ALA A 231 -10.55 -7.87 16.46
CA ALA A 231 -9.23 -7.26 16.51
C ALA A 231 -8.60 -7.36 17.92
N ASP A 232 -9.38 -7.10 18.97
CA ASP A 232 -8.93 -7.25 20.35
C ASP A 232 -8.61 -8.71 20.71
N ALA A 233 -9.38 -9.66 20.19
CA ALA A 233 -9.09 -11.09 20.35
C ALA A 233 -7.79 -11.49 19.64
N LEU A 234 -7.56 -10.97 18.42
CA LEU A 234 -6.32 -11.19 17.69
C LEU A 234 -5.11 -10.60 18.42
N VAL A 235 -5.23 -9.41 19.02
CA VAL A 235 -4.16 -8.82 19.85
C VAL A 235 -3.81 -9.74 21.03
N ARG A 236 -4.80 -10.26 21.75
CA ARG A 236 -4.56 -11.19 22.87
C ARG A 236 -3.88 -12.47 22.42
N GLU A 237 -4.30 -13.04 21.29
CA GLU A 237 -3.68 -14.25 20.74
C GLU A 237 -2.24 -13.99 20.30
N ALA A 238 -1.98 -12.85 19.64
CA ALA A 238 -0.64 -12.47 19.20
C ALA A 238 0.33 -12.34 20.39
N VAL A 239 -0.11 -11.77 21.52
CA VAL A 239 0.69 -11.71 22.75
C VAL A 239 0.98 -13.11 23.32
N SER A 240 0.00 -14.02 23.25
CA SER A 240 0.20 -15.42 23.65
C SER A 240 1.24 -16.12 22.79
N ILE A 241 1.21 -15.90 21.47
CA ILE A 241 2.19 -16.47 20.52
C ILE A 241 3.59 -15.90 20.76
N GLU A 242 3.74 -14.59 20.93
CA GLU A 242 5.03 -13.95 21.24
C GLU A 242 5.65 -14.50 22.53
N THR A 243 4.81 -14.84 23.51
CA THR A 243 5.29 -15.48 24.76
C THR A 243 5.74 -16.93 24.52
N ALA A 244 5.11 -17.64 23.57
CA ALA A 244 5.41 -19.03 23.26
C ALA A 244 6.57 -19.21 22.27
N LEU A 245 6.77 -18.25 21.36
CA LEU A 245 7.78 -18.25 20.31
C LEU A 245 8.79 -17.13 20.57
N SER A 246 9.95 -17.49 21.10
CA SER A 246 11.00 -16.54 21.51
C SER A 246 11.56 -15.66 20.39
N ASP A 247 11.34 -16.02 19.12
CA ASP A 247 11.90 -15.33 17.95
C ASP A 247 10.86 -14.51 17.17
N THR A 248 9.62 -14.37 17.65
CA THR A 248 8.57 -13.62 16.95
C THR A 248 8.05 -12.46 17.80
N SER A 249 8.56 -11.25 17.55
CA SER A 249 8.02 -10.04 18.15
C SER A 249 6.90 -9.44 17.29
N MET A 250 5.83 -9.04 17.97
CA MET A 250 4.67 -8.38 17.36
C MET A 250 4.64 -6.92 17.82
N ARG A 251 4.01 -6.02 17.07
CA ARG A 251 3.74 -4.63 17.48
C ARG A 251 2.30 -4.25 17.18
N ALA A 252 1.75 -3.41 18.04
CA ALA A 252 0.44 -2.81 17.78
C ALA A 252 0.55 -1.67 16.75
N VAL A 253 -0.35 -1.66 15.77
CA VAL A 253 -0.56 -0.56 14.84
C VAL A 253 -2.00 -0.09 14.85
N SER A 254 -2.18 1.17 14.54
CA SER A 254 -3.48 1.79 14.30
C SER A 254 -3.81 1.68 12.82
N LEU A 255 -4.83 0.90 12.49
CA LEU A 255 -5.43 0.83 11.17
C LEU A 255 -6.58 1.86 11.07
N ARG A 256 -6.46 2.81 10.16
CA ARG A 256 -7.55 3.74 9.82
C ARG A 256 -8.17 3.35 8.49
N ILE A 257 -9.47 3.11 8.49
CA ILE A 257 -10.27 2.86 7.29
C ILE A 257 -10.83 4.19 6.82
N GLY A 258 -10.64 4.52 5.56
CA GLY A 258 -11.13 5.76 4.97
C GLY A 258 -11.52 5.63 3.51
N ILE A 259 -12.24 6.62 3.00
CA ILE A 259 -12.58 6.74 1.57
C ILE A 259 -11.87 7.98 1.03
N ALA A 260 -11.18 7.82 -0.10
CA ALA A 260 -10.50 8.92 -0.77
C ALA A 260 -10.77 8.88 -2.29
N PRO A 261 -10.65 10.00 -3.00
CA PRO A 261 -10.56 9.98 -4.47
C PRO A 261 -9.44 9.03 -4.92
N SER A 262 -9.66 8.21 -5.94
CA SER A 262 -8.64 7.29 -6.45
C SER A 262 -7.39 8.01 -6.99
N ASP A 263 -7.52 9.28 -7.34
CA ASP A 263 -6.43 10.15 -7.80
C ASP A 263 -5.86 11.05 -6.69
N ILE A 264 -6.16 10.76 -5.41
CA ILE A 264 -5.79 11.64 -4.29
C ILE A 264 -4.28 11.82 -4.17
N ALA A 265 -3.48 10.81 -4.50
CA ALA A 265 -2.03 10.91 -4.45
C ALA A 265 -1.55 12.02 -5.41
N LEU A 266 -2.02 12.03 -6.66
CA LEU A 266 -1.71 13.07 -7.64
C LEU A 266 -2.18 14.46 -7.17
N ARG A 267 -3.41 14.55 -6.65
CA ARG A 267 -3.95 15.82 -6.13
C ARG A 267 -3.13 16.36 -4.96
N ALA A 268 -2.72 15.48 -4.04
CA ALA A 268 -1.90 15.84 -2.90
C ALA A 268 -0.51 16.30 -3.33
N ALA A 269 0.09 15.67 -4.35
CA ALA A 269 1.33 16.14 -4.95
C ALA A 269 1.19 17.51 -5.61
N GLU A 270 0.13 17.73 -6.41
CA GLU A 270 -0.17 19.03 -7.02
C GLU A 270 -0.39 20.12 -5.96
N ALA A 271 -1.07 19.79 -4.85
CA ALA A 271 -1.29 20.70 -3.73
C ALA A 271 0.01 21.05 -2.99
N ALA A 272 0.88 20.06 -2.77
CA ALA A 272 2.20 20.26 -2.17
C ALA A 272 3.06 21.22 -3.01
N LEU A 273 3.06 21.07 -4.34
CA LEU A 273 3.80 21.95 -5.26
C LEU A 273 3.31 23.39 -5.23
N ARG A 274 2.00 23.60 -5.07
CA ARG A 274 1.41 24.94 -5.02
C ARG A 274 1.68 25.66 -3.68
N GLY A 275 2.38 25.03 -2.74
CA GLY A 275 2.66 25.59 -1.41
C GLY A 275 1.40 25.83 -0.57
N ARG A 276 0.25 25.26 -0.97
CA ARG A 276 -1.04 25.51 -0.34
C ARG A 276 -1.25 24.55 0.82
N GLN A 277 -0.65 24.87 1.97
CA GLN A 277 -0.86 24.12 3.23
C GLN A 277 -2.29 24.24 3.80
N GLU A 278 -3.09 25.20 3.33
CA GLU A 278 -4.31 25.65 4.01
C GLU A 278 -5.62 25.39 3.26
N GLN A 279 -5.61 24.79 2.07
CA GLN A 279 -6.88 24.51 1.39
C GLN A 279 -7.57 23.29 2.01
N ARG A 280 -8.77 23.55 2.56
CA ARG A 280 -9.81 22.58 2.90
C ARG A 280 -9.86 21.49 1.81
N PRO A 281 -10.01 20.19 2.16
CA PRO A 281 -10.12 19.16 1.15
C PRO A 281 -11.19 19.56 0.14
N ALA A 282 -10.81 19.66 -1.13
CA ALA A 282 -11.78 19.80 -2.18
C ALA A 282 -12.74 18.61 -2.02
N ALA A 283 -14.04 18.89 -1.91
CA ALA A 283 -15.05 17.84 -1.92
C ALA A 283 -14.73 16.86 -3.06
N LEU A 284 -14.98 15.56 -2.85
CA LEU A 284 -14.88 14.54 -3.90
C LEU A 284 -15.43 15.16 -5.19
N ALA A 285 -14.56 15.36 -6.18
CA ALA A 285 -15.01 15.85 -7.47
C ALA A 285 -16.04 14.82 -7.97
N ALA A 286 -17.14 15.27 -8.58
CA ALA A 286 -18.26 14.40 -8.95
C ALA A 286 -17.84 13.18 -9.80
N ASP A 287 -16.69 13.26 -10.49
CA ASP A 287 -16.14 12.21 -11.37
C ASP A 287 -15.03 11.36 -10.72
N ALA A 288 -14.74 11.55 -9.43
CA ALA A 288 -13.69 10.78 -8.75
C ALA A 288 -14.21 9.41 -8.31
N HIS A 289 -13.61 8.34 -8.85
CA HIS A 289 -13.85 6.99 -8.37
C HIS A 289 -13.39 6.89 -6.90
N PRO A 290 -14.27 6.51 -5.95
CA PRO A 290 -13.86 6.35 -4.57
C PRO A 290 -12.95 5.13 -4.44
N ALA A 291 -11.87 5.27 -3.68
CA ALA A 291 -11.01 4.17 -3.27
C ALA A 291 -11.09 4.02 -1.75
N VAL A 292 -11.21 2.79 -1.26
CA VAL A 292 -11.07 2.48 0.16
C VAL A 292 -9.59 2.42 0.51
N VAL A 293 -9.17 3.24 1.46
CA VAL A 293 -7.78 3.37 1.91
C VAL A 293 -7.65 2.89 3.35
N LEU A 294 -6.72 1.96 3.57
CA LEU A 294 -6.31 1.44 4.86
C LEU A 294 -4.97 2.08 5.24
N SER A 295 -5.01 3.12 6.06
CA SER A 295 -3.83 3.83 6.53
C SER A 295 -3.28 3.21 7.81
N VAL A 296 -2.04 2.73 7.77
CA VAL A 296 -1.36 2.08 8.89
C VAL A 296 -0.43 3.06 9.59
N LYS A 297 -0.65 3.29 10.88
CA LYS A 297 0.19 4.15 11.71
C LYS A 297 0.74 3.36 12.90
N ALA A 298 2.02 3.54 13.21
CA ALA A 298 2.59 3.01 14.44
C ALA A 298 1.80 3.55 15.64
N LEU A 299 1.47 2.66 16.59
CA LEU A 299 1.04 3.09 17.91
C LEU A 299 2.29 3.24 18.77
N ALA A 300 2.36 4.31 19.55
CA ALA A 300 3.33 4.36 20.65
C ALA A 300 2.89 3.29 21.65
N TRP A 301 3.62 2.18 21.69
CA TRP A 301 3.34 1.09 22.62
C TRP A 301 3.91 1.50 23.97
N ASP A 302 3.06 1.95 24.89
CA ASP A 302 3.46 2.12 26.29
C ASP A 302 3.00 0.87 27.05
N ALA A 303 3.97 0.08 27.51
CA ALA A 303 3.75 -1.13 28.29
C ALA A 303 2.93 -0.89 29.57
N ALA A 304 2.78 0.37 30.00
CA ALA A 304 1.94 0.78 31.13
C ALA A 304 0.42 0.81 30.83
N SER A 305 -0.03 0.47 29.61
CA SER A 305 -1.45 0.59 29.19
C SER A 305 -2.22 -0.73 29.12
N ILE A 306 -1.65 -1.85 29.61
CA ILE A 306 -2.29 -3.17 29.75
C ILE A 306 -2.53 -3.42 31.24
#